data_AF-A0A1Q3HNT4-F1
#
_entry.id   AF-A0A1Q3HNT4-F1
#
_cell.length_a   1.000
_cell.length_b   1.000
_cell.length_c   1.000
_cell.angle_alpha   90.00
_cell.angle_beta   90.00
_cell.angle_gamma   90.00
#
_symmetry.space_group_name_H-M   'P 1'
#
loop_
_entity.id
_entity.type
_entity.pdbx_description
1 polymer ?
#
loop_
_entity_poly.entity_id
_entity_poly.type
_entity_poly.pdbx_seq_one_letter_code
_entity_poly.pdbx_strand_id
1 'polypeptide(L)'
;MGFRFVAIPGHRLVAHPQSLPSDERLEPELPPLHEAVERAFASAEFRDVKAKDRLRALLKGDKPPSLGSPGSGFGPSAVFAQPPQDLPALLRLADELESLARRDAGERALVWKCTECSARYAVPVALARSVSIRCERCGHPVELNPGRSLGEESLIDPFLGAVNSARHELAGFFREAMARGWPILVSTEEISG
;
A
#
# COMPACT_ATOMS: atom_id res chain seq x y z
N MET A 1 -6.01 6.85 12.52
CA MET A 1 -6.13 5.43 12.87
C MET A 1 -5.61 4.65 11.68
N GLY A 2 -4.52 3.91 11.84
CA GLY A 2 -3.96 3.06 10.79
C GLY A 2 -4.58 1.67 10.78
N PHE A 3 -4.68 1.05 9.59
CA PHE A 3 -4.93 -0.38 9.49
C PHE A 3 -3.61 -1.15 9.66
N ARG A 4 -3.60 -2.15 10.53
CA ARG A 4 -2.52 -3.14 10.64
C ARG A 4 -3.03 -4.47 10.15
N PHE A 5 -2.28 -5.10 9.25
CA PHE A 5 -2.58 -6.43 8.75
C PHE A 5 -1.59 -7.44 9.31
N VAL A 6 -2.10 -8.61 9.67
CA VAL A 6 -1.28 -9.74 10.09
C VAL A 6 -1.91 -11.03 9.58
N ALA A 7 -1.10 -11.98 9.15
CA ALA A 7 -1.56 -13.34 8.86
C ALA A 7 -0.81 -14.34 9.74
N ILE A 8 -1.55 -15.28 10.35
CA ILE A 8 -1.01 -16.31 11.25
C ILE A 8 -1.70 -17.65 10.98
N PRO A 9 -1.09 -18.79 11.36
CA PRO A 9 -1.78 -20.07 11.29
C PRO A 9 -3.09 -20.05 12.07
N GLY A 10 -4.18 -20.58 11.48
CA GLY A 10 -5.51 -20.53 12.11
C GLY A 10 -5.58 -21.18 13.49
N HIS A 11 -4.77 -22.21 13.76
CA HIS A 11 -4.71 -22.89 15.06
C HIS A 11 -4.00 -22.07 16.15
N ARG A 12 -3.34 -20.96 15.79
CA ARG A 12 -2.67 -20.03 16.71
C ARG A 12 -3.53 -18.82 17.04
N LEU A 13 -4.75 -18.73 16.49
CA LEU A 13 -5.68 -17.65 16.81
C LEU A 13 -6.06 -17.71 18.30
N VAL A 14 -5.96 -16.57 18.95
CA VAL A 14 -6.34 -16.39 20.36
C VAL A 14 -7.40 -15.31 20.48
N ALA A 15 -8.24 -15.40 21.51
CA ALA A 15 -9.24 -14.39 21.82
C ALA A 15 -8.61 -13.20 22.58
N HIS A 16 -9.14 -12.00 22.36
CA HIS A 16 -8.84 -10.85 23.20
C HIS A 16 -9.20 -11.18 24.67
N PRO A 17 -8.37 -10.80 25.67
CA PRO A 17 -7.28 -9.81 25.63
C PRO A 17 -5.88 -10.36 25.33
N GLN A 18 -5.74 -11.63 24.93
CA GLN A 18 -4.42 -12.19 24.64
C GLN A 18 -3.82 -11.54 23.39
N SER A 19 -2.50 -11.37 23.34
CA SER A 19 -1.81 -10.93 22.13
C SER A 19 -1.56 -12.10 21.19
N LEU A 20 -1.62 -11.83 19.89
CA LEU A 20 -1.31 -12.79 18.85
C LEU A 20 0.19 -13.16 18.91
N PRO A 21 0.54 -14.43 18.64
CA PRO A 21 1.93 -14.88 18.64
C PRO A 21 2.78 -14.13 17.59
N SER A 22 4.03 -13.83 17.95
CA SER A 22 4.97 -13.10 17.09
C SER A 22 5.98 -13.99 16.36
N ASP A 23 6.13 -15.26 16.78
CA ASP A 23 7.06 -16.25 16.24
C ASP A 23 6.69 -16.73 14.83
N GLU A 24 5.38 -16.77 14.52
CA GLU A 24 4.88 -17.36 13.29
C GLU A 24 3.76 -16.49 12.68
N ARG A 25 4.16 -15.29 12.22
CA ARG A 25 3.28 -14.33 11.57
C ARG A 25 3.89 -13.68 10.34
N LEU A 26 3.03 -13.32 9.40
CA LEU A 26 3.36 -12.47 8.25
C LEU A 26 2.78 -11.09 8.48
N GLU A 27 3.56 -10.07 8.16
CA GLU A 27 3.15 -8.67 8.21
C GLU A 27 3.67 -7.97 6.94
N PRO A 28 2.86 -7.17 6.24
CA PRO A 28 3.36 -6.38 5.11
C PRO A 28 4.26 -5.24 5.61
N GLU A 29 5.29 -4.89 4.84
CA GLU A 29 6.18 -3.76 5.12
C GLU A 29 5.53 -2.44 4.67
N LEU A 30 4.45 -2.04 5.35
CA LEU A 30 3.69 -0.86 4.97
C LEU A 30 4.46 0.43 5.27
N PRO A 31 4.31 1.47 4.41
CA PRO A 31 4.87 2.78 4.69
C PRO A 31 4.28 3.35 6.00
N PRO A 32 5.03 4.17 6.75
CA PRO A 32 4.61 4.71 8.04
C PRO A 32 3.43 5.70 7.94
N LEU A 33 2.95 5.99 6.74
CA LEU A 33 1.86 6.91 6.48
C LEU A 33 0.52 6.16 6.46
N HIS A 34 -0.25 6.26 7.54
CA HIS A 34 -1.55 5.58 7.68
C HIS A 34 -2.54 5.89 6.56
N GLU A 35 -2.57 7.15 6.11
CA GLU A 35 -3.43 7.58 5.01
C GLU A 35 -3.09 6.87 3.70
N ALA A 36 -1.84 6.49 3.47
CA ALA A 36 -1.45 5.76 2.26
C ALA A 36 -2.10 4.37 2.21
N VAL A 37 -2.17 3.68 3.35
CA VAL A 37 -2.81 2.36 3.45
C VAL A 37 -4.32 2.47 3.23
N GLU A 38 -4.99 3.47 3.82
CA GLU A 38 -6.42 3.69 3.54
C GLU A 38 -6.70 4.04 2.08
N ARG A 39 -5.82 4.84 1.47
CA ARG A 39 -5.93 5.26 0.07
C ARG A 39 -5.61 4.13 -0.91
N ALA A 40 -4.75 3.18 -0.52
CA ALA A 40 -4.45 1.99 -1.31
C ALA A 40 -5.72 1.19 -1.65
N PHE A 41 -6.67 1.13 -0.71
CA PHE A 41 -7.95 0.43 -0.86
C PHE A 41 -9.11 1.30 -1.39
N ALA A 42 -8.90 2.58 -1.71
CA ALA A 42 -10.00 3.52 -1.96
C ALA A 42 -10.93 3.10 -3.12
N SER A 43 -10.39 2.43 -4.13
CA SER A 43 -11.12 1.95 -5.30
C SER A 43 -11.16 0.43 -5.43
N ALA A 44 -10.53 -0.31 -4.49
CA ALA A 44 -10.40 -1.75 -4.58
C ALA A 44 -11.61 -2.47 -3.97
N GLU A 45 -11.96 -3.62 -4.52
CA GLU A 45 -13.13 -4.40 -4.11
C GLU A 45 -12.75 -5.77 -3.52
N PHE A 46 -13.53 -6.20 -2.52
CA PHE A 46 -13.43 -7.53 -1.94
C PHE A 46 -14.83 -8.13 -1.81
N ARG A 47 -15.13 -9.20 -2.54
CA ARG A 47 -16.48 -9.81 -2.62
C ARG A 47 -17.56 -8.77 -3.00
N ASP A 48 -17.30 -8.01 -4.06
CA ASP A 48 -18.24 -7.04 -4.63
C ASP A 48 -18.63 -5.89 -3.67
N VAL A 49 -17.85 -5.69 -2.60
CA VAL A 49 -17.95 -4.52 -1.72
C VAL A 49 -16.62 -3.79 -1.69
N LYS A 50 -16.65 -2.47 -1.53
CA LYS A 50 -15.43 -1.67 -1.38
C LYS A 50 -14.61 -2.18 -0.19
N ALA A 51 -13.37 -2.57 -0.45
CA ALA A 51 -12.49 -3.18 0.55
C ALA A 51 -12.31 -2.24 1.76
N LYS A 52 -12.15 -0.94 1.50
CA LYS A 52 -12.07 0.10 2.54
C LYS A 52 -13.29 0.13 3.46
N ASP A 53 -14.49 0.04 2.90
CA ASP A 53 -15.73 0.10 3.68
C ASP A 53 -15.90 -1.17 4.52
N ARG A 54 -15.53 -2.33 3.97
CA ARG A 54 -15.47 -3.59 4.70
C ARG A 54 -14.50 -3.53 5.88
N LEU A 55 -13.28 -3.03 5.68
CA LEU A 55 -12.27 -2.90 6.76
C LEU A 55 -12.79 -2.00 7.88
N ARG A 56 -13.43 -0.88 7.54
CA ARG A 56 -14.06 0.01 8.52
C ARG A 56 -15.20 -0.67 9.28
N ALA A 57 -16.06 -1.41 8.58
CA ALA A 57 -17.18 -2.14 9.19
C ALA A 57 -16.69 -3.23 10.16
N LEU A 58 -15.60 -3.93 9.84
CA LEU A 58 -15.02 -4.96 10.71
C LEU A 58 -14.46 -4.40 12.03
N LEU A 59 -13.97 -3.15 12.02
CA LEU A 59 -13.28 -2.54 13.17
C LEU A 59 -14.19 -1.58 13.97
N LYS A 60 -15.19 -0.99 13.33
CA LYS A 60 -16.10 0.01 13.92
C LYS A 60 -17.57 -0.39 13.91
N GLY A 61 -17.89 -1.62 13.49
CA GLY A 61 -19.25 -2.13 13.48
C GLY A 61 -19.79 -2.39 14.89
N ASP A 62 -21.09 -2.70 14.96
CA ASP A 62 -21.80 -2.94 16.23
C ASP A 62 -21.24 -4.13 17.03
N LYS A 63 -20.56 -5.07 16.35
CA LYS A 63 -19.87 -6.19 16.98
C LYS A 63 -18.38 -5.86 17.07
N PRO A 64 -17.83 -5.63 18.28
CA PRO A 64 -16.42 -5.34 18.42
C PRO A 64 -15.57 -6.55 18.00
N PRO A 65 -14.35 -6.31 17.49
CA PRO A 65 -13.40 -7.39 17.19
C PRO A 65 -13.11 -8.21 18.45
N SER A 66 -13.04 -9.53 18.32
CA SER A 66 -12.90 -10.46 19.45
C SER A 66 -11.56 -11.20 19.48
N LEU A 67 -10.73 -11.06 18.46
CA LEU A 67 -9.42 -11.72 18.41
C LEU A 67 -8.35 -10.86 19.05
N GLY A 68 -7.27 -11.53 19.45
CA GLY A 68 -6.13 -10.90 20.09
C GLY A 68 -5.52 -9.74 19.31
N SER A 69 -4.80 -8.85 20.01
CA SER A 69 -4.08 -7.76 19.37
C SER A 69 -2.78 -8.25 18.71
N PRO A 70 -2.31 -7.67 17.60
CA PRO A 70 -1.02 -8.01 17.00
C PRO A 70 0.19 -7.63 17.86
N GLY A 71 0.00 -6.82 18.90
CA GLY A 71 1.06 -6.38 19.80
C GLY A 71 0.67 -5.11 20.54
N SER A 72 1.65 -4.52 21.22
CA SER A 72 1.50 -3.23 21.91
C SER A 72 1.14 -2.11 20.93
N GLY A 73 0.23 -1.22 21.31
CA GLY A 73 -0.21 -0.09 20.48
C GLY A 73 -1.28 -0.45 19.44
N PHE A 74 -1.83 -1.66 19.48
CA PHE A 74 -2.91 -2.09 18.59
C PHE A 74 -4.10 -2.64 19.37
N GLY A 75 -5.29 -2.32 18.87
CA GLY A 75 -6.56 -2.86 19.38
C GLY A 75 -6.79 -4.33 19.01
N PRO A 76 -7.95 -4.89 19.39
CA PRO A 76 -8.33 -6.25 19.03
C PRO A 76 -8.46 -6.42 17.51
N SER A 77 -8.24 -7.65 17.04
CA SER A 77 -8.24 -7.95 15.60
C SER A 77 -9.57 -8.54 15.14
N ALA A 78 -9.92 -8.30 13.88
CA ALA A 78 -11.02 -8.94 13.18
C ALA A 78 -10.48 -9.77 12.01
N VAL A 79 -11.17 -10.86 11.66
CA VAL A 79 -10.85 -11.63 10.45
C VAL A 79 -11.31 -10.83 9.23
N PHE A 80 -10.35 -10.38 8.42
CA PHE A 80 -10.65 -9.74 7.14
C PHE A 80 -11.01 -10.78 6.09
N ALA A 81 -10.21 -11.85 6.00
CA ALA A 81 -10.37 -12.93 5.04
C ALA A 81 -9.84 -14.27 5.58
N GLN A 82 -10.48 -15.35 5.17
CA GLN A 82 -10.23 -16.72 5.60
C GLN A 82 -10.08 -17.64 4.37
N PRO A 83 -8.85 -18.05 4.02
CA PRO A 83 -8.64 -19.14 3.07
C PRO A 83 -9.17 -20.48 3.63
N PRO A 84 -9.69 -21.39 2.78
CA PRO A 84 -9.79 -21.28 1.32
C PRO A 84 -11.06 -20.54 0.83
N GLN A 85 -12.02 -20.23 1.71
CA GLN A 85 -13.32 -19.68 1.28
C GLN A 85 -13.19 -18.32 0.59
N ASP A 86 -12.23 -17.51 1.04
CA ASP A 86 -11.96 -16.18 0.50
C ASP A 86 -10.92 -16.16 -0.62
N LEU A 87 -10.36 -17.30 -1.01
CA LEU A 87 -9.21 -17.37 -1.90
C LEU A 87 -9.44 -16.66 -3.25
N PRO A 88 -10.56 -16.88 -3.98
CA PRO A 88 -10.80 -16.18 -5.24
C PRO A 88 -10.98 -14.66 -5.08
N ALA A 89 -11.57 -14.21 -3.96
CA ALA A 89 -11.75 -12.79 -3.69
C ALA A 89 -10.41 -12.11 -3.31
N LEU A 90 -9.57 -12.81 -2.53
CA LEU A 90 -8.23 -12.33 -2.18
C LEU A 90 -7.30 -12.21 -3.38
N LEU A 91 -7.33 -13.19 -4.30
CA LEU A 91 -6.55 -13.12 -5.53
C LEU A 91 -6.95 -11.94 -6.40
N ARG A 92 -8.25 -11.76 -6.62
CA ARG A 92 -8.77 -10.62 -7.39
C ARG A 92 -8.38 -9.29 -6.75
N LEU A 93 -8.47 -9.18 -5.42
CA LEU A 93 -8.04 -7.99 -4.69
C LEU A 93 -6.53 -7.74 -4.86
N ALA A 94 -5.69 -8.77 -4.73
CA ALA A 94 -4.24 -8.62 -4.90
C ALA A 94 -3.88 -8.18 -6.33
N ASP A 95 -4.51 -8.77 -7.35
CA ASP A 95 -4.31 -8.40 -8.75
C ASP A 95 -4.82 -6.99 -9.04
N GLU A 96 -5.94 -6.58 -8.44
CA GLU A 96 -6.47 -5.23 -8.56
C GLU A 96 -5.52 -4.19 -7.93
N LEU A 97 -5.02 -4.44 -6.72
CA LEU A 97 -4.05 -3.55 -6.07
C LEU A 97 -2.79 -3.39 -6.91
N GLU A 98 -2.27 -4.49 -7.47
CA GLU A 98 -1.10 -4.44 -8.34
C GLU A 98 -1.40 -3.71 -9.65
N SER A 99 -2.58 -3.92 -10.24
CA SER A 99 -3.01 -3.21 -11.45
C SER A 99 -3.18 -1.71 -11.20
N LEU A 100 -3.73 -1.31 -10.06
CA LEU A 100 -3.81 0.09 -9.64
C LEU A 100 -2.42 0.69 -9.45
N ALA A 101 -1.52 -0.02 -8.77
CA ALA A 101 -0.15 0.45 -8.58
C ALA A 101 0.59 0.62 -9.92
N ARG A 102 0.39 -0.28 -10.88
CA ARG A 102 0.98 -0.19 -12.23
C ARG A 102 0.38 0.92 -13.08
N ARG A 103 -0.93 1.11 -13.04
CA ARG A 103 -1.62 2.21 -13.75
C ARG A 103 -1.12 3.56 -13.24
N ASP A 104 -1.07 3.70 -11.92
CA ASP A 104 -0.64 4.94 -11.28
C ASP A 104 0.89 5.12 -11.30
N ALA A 105 1.67 4.06 -11.52
CA ALA A 105 3.11 4.17 -11.78
C ALA A 105 3.40 4.91 -13.11
N GLY A 106 2.44 4.96 -14.04
CA GLY A 106 2.49 5.82 -15.22
C GLY A 106 2.50 7.32 -14.91
N GLU A 107 2.20 7.72 -13.67
CA GLU A 107 2.23 9.10 -13.18
C GLU A 107 3.57 9.48 -12.51
N ARG A 108 4.53 8.55 -12.43
CA ARG A 108 5.89 8.82 -11.95
C ARG A 108 6.69 9.52 -13.05
N ALA A 109 7.36 10.59 -12.71
CA ALA A 109 8.26 11.30 -13.58
C ALA A 109 9.67 11.37 -13.03
N LEU A 110 10.65 11.19 -13.91
CA LEU A 110 12.02 11.59 -13.64
C LEU A 110 12.12 13.10 -13.69
N VAL A 111 12.83 13.68 -12.73
CA VAL A 111 12.97 15.13 -12.59
C VAL A 111 14.37 15.59 -12.97
N TRP A 112 14.46 16.69 -13.71
CA TRP A 112 15.70 17.42 -13.99
C TRP A 112 15.51 18.90 -13.75
N LYS A 113 16.62 19.62 -13.62
CA LYS A 113 16.65 21.08 -13.57
C LYS A 113 17.63 21.60 -14.61
N CYS A 114 17.28 22.69 -15.29
CA CYS A 114 18.23 23.45 -16.09
C CYS A 114 19.33 23.98 -15.18
N THR A 115 20.59 23.78 -15.57
CA THR A 115 21.77 24.22 -14.83
C THR A 115 21.89 25.74 -14.72
N GLU A 116 21.38 26.48 -15.72
CA GLU A 116 21.47 27.94 -15.77
C GLU A 116 20.34 28.65 -15.02
N CYS A 117 19.08 28.29 -15.31
CA CYS A 117 17.93 29.04 -14.79
C CYS A 117 17.06 28.25 -13.81
N SER A 118 17.50 27.05 -13.40
CA SER A 118 16.80 26.16 -12.48
C SER A 118 15.37 25.76 -12.90
N ALA A 119 15.00 25.94 -14.18
CA ALA A 119 13.71 25.51 -14.69
C ALA A 119 13.58 23.99 -14.56
N ARG A 120 12.44 23.53 -14.05
CA ARG A 120 12.19 22.15 -13.68
C ARG A 120 11.53 21.40 -14.84
N TYR A 121 12.04 20.21 -15.15
CA TYR A 121 11.50 19.29 -16.15
C TYR A 121 11.12 18.00 -15.46
N ALA A 122 9.91 17.51 -15.70
CA ALA A 122 9.43 16.24 -15.17
C ALA A 122 8.89 15.41 -16.33
N VAL A 123 9.54 14.29 -16.63
CA VAL A 123 9.15 13.41 -17.76
C VAL A 123 8.67 12.08 -17.21
N PRO A 124 7.48 11.60 -17.58
CA PRO A 124 6.99 10.30 -17.18
C PRO A 124 8.03 9.20 -17.42
N VAL A 125 8.22 8.30 -16.46
CA VAL A 125 9.23 7.23 -16.54
C VAL A 125 9.06 6.40 -17.82
N ALA A 126 7.80 6.13 -18.22
CA ALA A 126 7.48 5.41 -19.46
C ALA A 126 7.95 6.11 -20.75
N LEU A 127 8.18 7.43 -20.70
CA LEU A 127 8.65 8.26 -21.82
C LEU A 127 10.10 8.71 -21.66
N ALA A 128 10.73 8.42 -20.51
CA ALA A 128 12.08 8.88 -20.20
C ALA A 128 13.11 8.18 -21.10
N ARG A 129 13.81 8.98 -21.89
CA ARG A 129 14.90 8.56 -22.77
C ARG A 129 15.97 9.65 -22.80
N SER A 130 17.22 9.27 -22.98
CA SER A 130 18.33 10.22 -23.08
C SER A 130 18.13 11.14 -24.29
N VAL A 131 17.75 12.38 -24.04
CA VAL A 131 17.57 13.42 -25.07
C VAL A 131 18.14 14.74 -24.58
N SER A 132 18.56 15.57 -25.53
CA SER A 132 18.92 16.97 -25.28
C SER A 132 17.79 17.85 -25.80
N ILE A 133 17.19 18.64 -24.92
CA ILE A 133 16.18 19.64 -25.28
C ILE A 133 16.70 21.04 -24.97
N ARG A 134 16.10 22.08 -25.56
CA ARG A 134 16.39 23.46 -25.17
C ARG A 134 15.49 23.88 -24.01
N CYS A 135 16.07 24.56 -23.03
CA CYS A 135 15.30 25.08 -21.90
C CYS A 135 14.30 26.13 -22.38
N GLU A 136 13.01 25.96 -22.10
CA GLU A 136 11.95 26.88 -22.54
C GLU A 136 12.10 28.29 -21.95
N ARG A 137 12.78 28.40 -20.80
CA ARG A 137 13.00 29.68 -20.10
C ARG A 137 14.22 30.48 -20.57
N CYS A 138 15.35 29.83 -20.85
CA CYS A 138 16.63 30.50 -21.12
C CYS A 138 17.34 30.01 -22.38
N GLY A 139 16.79 29.02 -23.09
CA GLY A 139 17.36 28.45 -24.31
C GLY A 139 18.57 27.53 -24.11
N HIS A 140 19.13 27.44 -22.90
CA HIS A 140 20.28 26.58 -22.60
C HIS A 140 19.92 25.10 -22.77
N PRO A 141 20.82 24.25 -23.32
CA PRO A 141 20.56 22.82 -23.46
C PRO A 141 20.37 22.15 -22.09
N VAL A 142 19.40 21.23 -22.03
CA VAL A 142 19.11 20.40 -20.86
C VAL A 142 19.22 18.94 -21.30
N GLU A 143 20.13 18.20 -20.67
CA GLU A 143 20.28 16.76 -20.89
C GLU A 143 19.35 15.98 -19.96
N LEU A 144 18.28 15.42 -20.54
CA LEU A 144 17.34 14.55 -19.84
C LEU A 144 17.86 13.11 -19.87
N ASN A 145 18.98 12.85 -19.20
CA ASN A 145 19.52 11.50 -19.03
C ASN A 145 18.90 10.83 -17.79
N PRO A 146 18.21 9.67 -17.92
CA PRO A 146 17.61 8.97 -16.79
C PRO A 146 18.54 8.73 -15.60
N GLY A 147 19.81 8.38 -15.88
CA GLY A 147 20.83 8.13 -14.85
C GLY A 147 21.38 9.40 -14.17
N ARG A 148 20.99 10.59 -14.64
CA ARG A 148 21.33 11.89 -14.04
C ARG A 148 20.08 12.64 -13.52
N SER A 149 18.95 11.95 -13.39
CA SER A 149 17.75 12.54 -12.82
C SER A 149 17.96 12.86 -11.33
N LEU A 150 17.24 13.86 -10.83
CA LEU A 150 17.25 14.28 -9.44
C LEU A 150 16.41 13.36 -8.52
N GLY A 151 15.81 12.32 -9.10
CA GLY A 151 14.89 11.41 -8.43
C GLY A 151 13.59 11.23 -9.19
N GLU A 152 12.76 10.31 -8.67
CA GLU A 152 11.41 10.08 -9.15
C GLU A 152 10.42 10.85 -8.30
N GLU A 153 9.58 11.67 -8.92
CA GLU A 153 8.47 12.34 -8.26
C GLU A 153 7.16 12.02 -8.97
N SER A 154 6.08 11.85 -8.20
CA SER A 154 4.73 11.83 -8.75
C SER A 154 4.39 13.22 -9.29
N LEU A 155 3.92 13.30 -10.53
CA LEU A 155 3.57 14.57 -11.17
C LEU A 155 2.35 15.27 -10.54
N ILE A 156 1.52 14.53 -9.81
CA ILE A 156 0.17 14.95 -9.43
C ILE A 156 -0.04 14.92 -7.90
N ASP A 157 0.52 13.93 -7.20
CA ASP A 157 0.31 13.76 -5.75
C ASP A 157 1.56 13.22 -5.02
N PRO A 158 2.15 13.95 -4.05
CA PRO A 158 3.33 13.52 -3.30
C PRO A 158 3.12 12.21 -2.51
N PHE A 159 1.88 11.83 -2.20
CA PHE A 159 1.58 10.60 -1.48
C PHE A 159 1.45 9.36 -2.36
N LEU A 160 1.37 9.54 -3.69
CA LEU A 160 1.13 8.44 -4.63
C LEU A 160 2.20 7.34 -4.55
N GLY A 161 3.46 7.73 -4.31
CA GLY A 161 4.56 6.78 -4.13
C GLY A 161 4.34 5.87 -2.92
N ALA A 162 3.93 6.43 -1.78
CA ALA A 162 3.59 5.65 -0.59
C ALA A 162 2.35 4.79 -0.81
N VAL A 163 1.32 5.31 -1.49
CA VAL A 163 0.11 4.54 -1.83
C VAL A 163 0.44 3.34 -2.71
N ASN A 164 1.27 3.52 -3.75
CA ASN A 164 1.68 2.44 -4.64
C ASN A 164 2.59 1.43 -3.97
N SER A 165 3.52 1.88 -3.11
CA SER A 165 4.31 1.00 -2.27
C SER A 165 3.41 0.12 -1.38
N ALA A 166 2.44 0.74 -0.69
CA ALA A 166 1.47 0.00 0.12
C ALA A 166 0.67 -1.01 -0.72
N ARG A 167 0.23 -0.66 -1.94
CA ARG A 167 -0.48 -1.59 -2.84
C ARG A 167 0.37 -2.81 -3.21
N HIS A 168 1.64 -2.62 -3.54
CA HIS A 168 2.55 -3.71 -3.87
C HIS A 168 2.78 -4.63 -2.66
N GLU A 169 3.08 -4.05 -1.51
CA GLU A 169 3.30 -4.79 -0.26
C GLU A 169 2.05 -5.58 0.16
N LEU A 170 0.86 -4.96 0.09
CA LEU A 170 -0.41 -5.63 0.39
C LEU A 170 -0.72 -6.75 -0.59
N ALA A 171 -0.48 -6.55 -1.90
CA ALA A 171 -0.70 -7.58 -2.91
C ALA A 171 0.24 -8.78 -2.68
N GLY A 172 1.52 -8.54 -2.39
CA GLY A 172 2.47 -9.59 -2.03
C GLY A 172 2.06 -10.34 -0.77
N PHE A 173 1.73 -9.60 0.29
CA PHE A 173 1.25 -10.16 1.56
C PHE A 173 0.00 -11.04 1.39
N PHE A 174 -1.01 -10.59 0.64
CA PHE A 174 -2.23 -11.38 0.42
C PHE A 174 -1.96 -12.68 -0.32
N ARG A 175 -1.06 -12.66 -1.32
CA ARG A 175 -0.66 -13.87 -2.05
C ARG A 175 0.11 -14.85 -1.15
N GLU A 176 1.01 -14.34 -0.32
CA GLU A 176 1.77 -15.18 0.61
C GLU A 176 0.87 -15.79 1.69
N ALA A 177 0.00 -14.99 2.32
CA ALA A 177 -0.96 -15.47 3.31
C ALA A 177 -1.89 -16.55 2.72
N MET A 178 -2.33 -16.35 1.47
CA MET A 178 -3.09 -17.34 0.72
C MET A 178 -2.29 -18.61 0.46
N ALA A 179 -1.05 -18.52 -0.02
CA ALA A 179 -0.21 -19.67 -0.31
C ALA A 179 -0.01 -20.57 0.92
N ARG A 180 0.02 -19.96 2.11
CA ARG A 180 0.08 -20.66 3.39
C ARG A 180 -1.28 -21.13 3.94
N GLY A 181 -2.39 -20.68 3.35
CA GLY A 181 -3.73 -20.93 3.86
C GLY A 181 -4.01 -20.24 5.20
N TRP A 182 -3.33 -19.12 5.48
CA TRP A 182 -3.42 -18.43 6.76
C TRP A 182 -4.53 -17.37 6.74
N PRO A 183 -5.38 -17.27 7.79
CA PRO A 183 -6.30 -16.16 7.94
C PRO A 183 -5.58 -14.83 7.95
N ILE A 184 -6.19 -13.83 7.31
CA ILE A 184 -5.73 -12.45 7.33
C ILE A 184 -6.59 -11.69 8.33
N LEU A 185 -5.91 -11.12 9.31
CA LEU A 185 -6.51 -10.28 10.35
C LEU A 185 -6.23 -8.81 10.08
N VAL A 186 -7.14 -7.96 10.52
CA VAL A 186 -6.96 -6.51 10.56
C VAL A 186 -7.20 -6.00 11.98
N SER A 187 -6.38 -5.07 12.43
CA SER A 187 -6.59 -4.29 13.64
C SER A 187 -6.38 -2.80 13.38
N THR A 188 -6.79 -1.96 14.33
CA THR A 188 -6.47 -0.53 14.32
C THR A 188 -5.31 -0.24 15.26
N GLU A 189 -4.41 0.64 14.83
CA GLU A 189 -3.45 1.25 15.74
C GLU A 189 -4.19 2.13 16.75
N GLU A 190 -3.96 1.87 18.04
CA GLU A 190 -4.40 2.74 19.12
C GLU A 190 -3.46 3.94 19.15
N ILE A 191 -4.03 5.13 18.97
CA ILE A 191 -3.30 6.36 19.24
C ILE A 191 -3.17 6.41 20.75
N SER A 192 -2.00 6.04 21.27
CA SER A 192 -1.63 6.29 22.65
C SER A 192 -1.76 7.79 22.91
N GLY A 193 -2.84 8.18 23.59
CA GLY A 193 -3.00 9.51 24.15
C GLY A 193 -2.19 9.67 25.44
#